data_AF-A0A6P0JV80-F1
#
_entry.id   AF-A0A6P0JV80-F1
#
_cell.length_a   1.000
_cell.length_b   1.000
_cell.length_c   1.000
_cell.angle_alpha   90.00
_cell.angle_beta   90.00
_cell.angle_gamma   90.00
#
_symmetry.space_group_name_H-M   'P 1'
#
loop_
_entity.id
_entity.type
_entity.pdbx_description
1 polymer ?
#
loop_
_entity_poly.entity_id
_entity_poly.type
_entity_poly.pdbx_seq_one_letter_code
_entity_poly.pdbx_strand_id
1 'polypeptide(L)'
;MAALIALVSYFVPILPSLNSVGRQSLGTFFYAVSIGVLTYWFFPLGLPQFAVIGILVMAWGDGLAAVVGQHWGRHKYQVGNNKKSWEGSGTMFVMSGVVTFLVLWGVYGLSWPLVGIVFAVSAIATLLEAFSFLGIDNLTVPLGSAMLAFYSCQWGL
;
A
#
# COMPACT_ATOMS: atom_id res chain seq x y z
N MET A 1 11.92 -22.60 1.52
CA MET A 1 11.46 -23.31 2.75
C MET A 1 10.35 -22.53 3.46
N ALA A 2 10.58 -21.29 3.91
CA ALA A 2 9.56 -20.50 4.63
C ALA A 2 8.28 -20.18 3.81
N ALA A 3 8.41 -19.88 2.51
CA ALA A 3 7.27 -19.62 1.63
C ALA A 3 6.34 -20.83 1.47
N LEU A 4 6.90 -22.04 1.53
CA LEU A 4 6.16 -23.30 1.40
C LEU A 4 5.41 -23.63 2.71
N ILE A 5 6.00 -23.28 3.86
CA ILE A 5 5.36 -23.38 5.17
C ILE A 5 4.21 -22.37 5.30
N ALA A 6 4.40 -21.14 4.83
CA ALA A 6 3.35 -20.11 4.80
C ALA A 6 2.17 -20.52 3.89
N LEU A 7 2.47 -21.12 2.73
CA LEU A 7 1.46 -21.58 1.78
C LEU A 7 0.72 -22.83 2.30
N VAL A 8 1.38 -23.72 3.04
CA VAL A 8 0.71 -24.87 3.70
C VAL A 8 -0.14 -24.44 4.89
N SER A 9 0.32 -23.47 5.71
CA SER A 9 -0.46 -22.89 6.82
C SER A 9 -1.78 -22.25 6.36
N TYR A 10 -1.80 -21.75 5.13
CA TYR A 10 -2.97 -21.16 4.50
C TYR A 10 -4.11 -22.18 4.29
N PHE A 11 -3.78 -23.44 3.99
CA PHE A 11 -4.74 -24.47 3.63
C PHE A 11 -5.22 -25.32 4.82
N VAL A 12 -4.74 -25.04 6.05
CA VAL A 12 -5.20 -25.73 7.27
C VAL A 12 -6.09 -24.76 8.07
N PRO A 13 -7.43 -24.81 7.90
CA PRO A 13 -8.34 -23.87 8.54
C PRO A 13 -8.63 -24.34 9.97
N ILE A 14 -8.04 -23.67 10.97
CA ILE A 14 -8.34 -23.93 12.40
C ILE A 14 -9.37 -22.94 12.97
N LEU A 15 -9.90 -21.99 12.18
CA LEU A 15 -10.88 -21.01 12.69
C LEU A 15 -12.18 -20.98 11.87
N PRO A 16 -13.21 -21.75 12.29
CA PRO A 16 -14.56 -21.77 11.70
C PRO A 16 -15.39 -20.50 11.94
N SER A 17 -14.82 -19.41 12.44
CA SER A 17 -15.55 -18.18 12.79
C SER A 17 -15.67 -17.16 11.64
N LEU A 18 -15.22 -17.52 10.43
CA LEU A 18 -15.18 -16.63 9.26
C LEU A 18 -16.53 -16.51 8.51
N ASN A 19 -17.54 -17.28 8.88
CA ASN A 19 -18.79 -17.39 8.12
C ASN A 19 -19.85 -16.31 8.39
N SER A 20 -19.51 -15.20 9.07
CA SER A 20 -20.39 -14.03 9.18
C SER A 20 -19.75 -12.70 8.76
N VAL A 21 -18.50 -12.70 8.26
CA VAL A 21 -17.68 -11.49 8.01
C VAL A 21 -17.00 -11.53 6.61
N GLY A 22 -17.76 -11.86 5.56
CA GLY A 22 -17.20 -12.10 4.21
C GLY A 22 -16.49 -10.91 3.54
N ARG A 23 -16.73 -9.66 3.98
CA ARG A 23 -16.16 -8.45 3.34
C ARG A 23 -14.94 -7.86 4.05
N GLN A 24 -14.88 -7.86 5.39
CA GLN A 24 -13.66 -7.41 6.10
C GLN A 24 -12.55 -8.46 6.05
N SER A 25 -12.89 -9.75 5.95
CA SER A 25 -11.89 -10.82 5.88
C SER A 25 -11.02 -10.74 4.61
N LEU A 26 -11.59 -10.39 3.45
CA LEU A 26 -10.84 -10.29 2.19
C LEU A 26 -9.80 -9.15 2.20
N GLY A 27 -10.11 -8.00 2.77
CA GLY A 27 -9.15 -6.89 2.85
C GLY A 27 -7.96 -7.23 3.74
N THR A 28 -8.19 -7.74 4.95
CA THR A 28 -7.11 -8.15 5.87
C THR A 28 -6.27 -9.27 5.28
N PHE A 29 -6.92 -10.18 4.57
CA PHE A 29 -6.28 -11.24 3.82
C PHE A 29 -5.32 -10.70 2.73
N PHE A 30 -5.81 -9.81 1.87
CA PHE A 30 -5.00 -9.19 0.81
C PHE A 30 -3.82 -8.39 1.37
N TYR A 31 -4.01 -7.75 2.52
CA TYR A 31 -2.94 -7.06 3.22
C TYR A 31 -1.85 -8.01 3.75
N ALA A 32 -2.24 -9.14 4.33
CA ALA A 32 -1.28 -10.15 4.77
C ALA A 32 -0.50 -10.75 3.58
N VAL A 33 -1.18 -10.98 2.46
CA VAL A 33 -0.55 -11.45 1.22
C VAL A 33 0.43 -10.41 0.67
N SER A 34 0.07 -9.12 0.64
CA SER A 34 0.96 -8.08 0.13
C SER A 34 2.23 -7.94 0.97
N ILE A 35 2.12 -7.94 2.30
CA ILE A 35 3.29 -7.98 3.19
C ILE A 35 4.16 -9.20 2.89
N GLY A 36 3.55 -10.40 2.81
CA GLY A 36 4.26 -11.64 2.52
C GLY A 36 5.04 -11.58 1.21
N VAL A 37 4.41 -11.08 0.14
CA VAL A 37 5.05 -10.91 -1.18
C VAL A 37 6.18 -9.89 -1.13
N LEU A 38 5.95 -8.72 -0.52
CA LEU A 38 6.96 -7.66 -0.42
C LEU A 38 8.18 -8.10 0.37
N THR A 39 7.97 -8.72 1.53
CA THR A 39 9.06 -9.22 2.37
C THR A 39 9.81 -10.36 1.68
N TYR A 40 9.09 -11.30 1.07
CA TYR A 40 9.71 -12.41 0.33
C TYR A 40 10.59 -11.93 -0.83
N TRP A 41 10.17 -10.87 -1.53
CA TRP A 41 10.89 -10.35 -2.68
C TRP A 41 12.08 -9.46 -2.29
N PHE A 42 11.86 -8.45 -1.47
CA PHE A 42 12.84 -7.38 -1.25
C PHE A 42 13.89 -7.68 -0.17
N PHE A 43 13.56 -8.52 0.82
CA PHE A 43 14.51 -8.82 1.91
C PHE A 43 15.70 -9.66 1.41
N PRO A 44 15.52 -10.75 0.63
CA PRO A 44 16.65 -11.52 0.10
C PRO A 44 17.52 -10.72 -0.87
N LEU A 45 16.96 -9.70 -1.52
CA LEU A 45 17.69 -8.79 -2.40
C LEU A 45 18.51 -7.74 -1.64
N GLY A 46 18.40 -7.66 -0.31
CA GLY A 46 19.06 -6.63 0.48
C GLY A 46 18.46 -5.23 0.29
N LEU A 47 17.21 -5.14 -0.19
CA LEU A 47 16.52 -3.88 -0.48
C LEU A 47 15.22 -3.72 0.32
N PRO A 48 15.23 -3.92 1.66
CA PRO A 48 14.00 -3.93 2.47
C PRO A 48 13.24 -2.59 2.44
N GLN A 49 13.91 -1.48 2.11
CA GLN A 49 13.31 -0.15 2.03
C GLN A 49 12.09 -0.09 1.11
N PHE A 50 12.07 -0.85 -0.01
CA PHE A 50 10.92 -0.85 -0.92
C PHE A 50 9.72 -1.62 -0.34
N ALA A 51 9.97 -2.73 0.37
CA ALA A 51 8.93 -3.41 1.13
C ALA A 51 8.36 -2.49 2.22
N VAL A 52 9.23 -1.79 2.95
CA VAL A 52 8.82 -0.83 4.00
C VAL A 52 7.97 0.30 3.41
N ILE A 53 8.34 0.86 2.25
CA ILE A 53 7.54 1.87 1.55
C ILE A 53 6.13 1.33 1.27
N GLY A 54 6.01 0.17 0.62
CA GLY A 54 4.71 -0.40 0.30
C GLY A 54 3.83 -0.61 1.54
N ILE A 55 4.40 -1.21 2.58
CA ILE A 55 3.68 -1.51 3.83
C ILE A 55 3.24 -0.22 4.55
N LEU A 56 4.14 0.76 4.69
CA LEU A 56 3.84 2.01 5.39
C LEU A 56 2.91 2.91 4.60
N VAL A 57 3.01 2.95 3.26
CA VAL A 57 2.07 3.68 2.41
C VAL A 57 0.66 3.14 2.61
N MET A 58 0.50 1.82 2.67
CA MET A 58 -0.80 1.21 2.95
C MET A 58 -1.27 1.51 4.38
N ALA A 59 -0.42 1.30 5.40
CA ALA A 59 -0.80 1.47 6.79
C ALA A 59 -1.15 2.92 7.16
N TRP A 60 -0.34 3.89 6.73
CA TRP A 60 -0.52 5.30 7.05
C TRP A 60 -1.35 6.05 6.01
N GLY A 61 -1.13 5.79 4.73
CA GLY A 61 -1.84 6.46 3.65
C GLY A 61 -3.32 6.09 3.64
N ASP A 62 -3.63 4.82 3.43
CA ASP A 62 -5.02 4.35 3.35
C ASP A 62 -5.74 4.50 4.71
N GLY A 63 -5.06 4.15 5.80
CA GLY A 63 -5.60 4.29 7.16
C GLY A 63 -6.01 5.72 7.49
N LEU A 64 -5.14 6.71 7.24
CA LEU A 64 -5.47 8.12 7.49
C LEU A 64 -6.44 8.68 6.45
N ALA A 65 -6.35 8.28 5.18
CA ALA A 65 -7.29 8.68 4.15
C ALA A 65 -8.72 8.24 4.49
N ALA A 66 -8.90 7.05 5.04
CA ALA A 66 -10.19 6.55 5.51
C ALA A 66 -10.71 7.40 6.69
N VAL A 67 -9.87 7.67 7.69
CA VAL A 67 -10.25 8.52 8.84
C VAL A 67 -10.64 9.92 8.38
N VAL A 68 -9.81 10.56 7.56
CA VAL A 68 -10.06 11.91 7.06
C VAL A 68 -11.29 11.94 6.15
N GLY A 69 -11.41 10.98 5.25
CA GLY A 69 -12.55 10.86 4.35
C GLY A 69 -13.87 10.65 5.08
N GLN A 70 -13.88 9.93 6.22
CA GLN A 70 -15.07 9.73 7.03
C GLN A 70 -15.46 10.97 7.85
N HIS A 71 -14.49 11.65 8.48
CA HIS A 71 -14.77 12.75 9.41
C HIS A 71 -14.87 14.12 8.73
N TRP A 72 -14.01 14.39 7.73
CA TRP A 72 -13.90 15.70 7.06
C TRP A 72 -14.20 15.65 5.56
N GLY A 73 -14.52 14.47 5.01
CA GLY A 73 -14.76 14.34 3.58
C GLY A 73 -16.07 14.99 3.14
N ARG A 74 -16.02 16.27 2.73
CA ARG A 74 -17.18 17.05 2.27
C ARG A 74 -17.43 16.86 0.78
N HIS A 75 -16.36 16.83 -0.01
CA HIS A 75 -16.46 16.70 -1.47
C HIS A 75 -16.36 15.23 -1.84
N LYS A 76 -17.52 14.56 -1.93
CA LYS A 76 -17.59 13.16 -2.33
C LYS A 76 -17.55 13.01 -3.84
N TYR A 77 -16.88 11.96 -4.31
CA TYR A 77 -16.93 11.50 -5.69
C TYR A 77 -17.17 9.98 -5.70
N GLN A 78 -17.67 9.48 -6.82
CA GLN A 78 -18.02 8.07 -6.95
C GLN A 78 -17.11 7.40 -7.98
N VAL A 79 -16.47 6.31 -7.58
CA VAL A 79 -15.70 5.43 -8.47
C VAL A 79 -16.35 4.07 -8.43
N GLY A 80 -16.99 3.68 -9.53
CA GLY A 80 -17.87 2.52 -9.61
C GLY A 80 -18.94 2.53 -8.50
N ASN A 81 -18.91 1.55 -7.60
CA ASN A 81 -19.85 1.46 -6.47
C ASN A 81 -19.35 2.05 -5.15
N ASN A 82 -18.13 2.60 -5.11
CA ASN A 82 -17.53 3.15 -3.90
C ASN A 82 -17.62 4.68 -3.88
N LYS A 83 -18.03 5.23 -2.73
CA LYS A 83 -18.02 6.68 -2.47
C LYS A 83 -16.70 7.05 -1.79
N LYS A 84 -15.86 7.81 -2.48
CA LYS A 84 -14.59 8.36 -1.97
C LYS A 84 -14.75 9.86 -1.74
N SER A 85 -13.77 10.50 -1.12
CA SER A 85 -13.75 11.96 -0.97
C SER A 85 -12.42 12.55 -1.40
N TRP A 86 -12.46 13.76 -1.95
CA TRP A 86 -11.26 14.47 -2.38
C TRP A 86 -10.27 14.68 -1.22
N GLU A 87 -10.78 14.91 -0.01
CA GLU A 87 -9.99 15.08 1.21
C GLU A 87 -9.28 13.78 1.62
N GLY A 88 -9.95 12.63 1.47
CA GLY A 88 -9.35 11.31 1.68
C GLY A 88 -8.21 11.06 0.68
N SER A 89 -8.47 11.25 -0.62
CA SER A 89 -7.45 11.03 -1.66
C SER A 89 -6.28 12.02 -1.57
N GLY A 90 -6.54 13.26 -1.14
CA GLY A 90 -5.47 14.23 -0.82
C GLY A 90 -4.62 13.78 0.37
N THR A 91 -5.26 13.20 1.40
CA THR A 91 -4.55 12.60 2.53
C THR A 91 -3.69 11.42 2.09
N MET A 92 -4.24 10.54 1.24
CA MET A 92 -3.50 9.42 0.67
C MET A 92 -2.27 9.91 -0.10
N PHE A 93 -2.42 10.95 -0.93
CA PHE A 93 -1.31 11.52 -1.70
C PHE A 93 -0.21 12.09 -0.79
N VAL A 94 -0.60 12.88 0.22
CA VAL A 94 0.37 13.51 1.14
C VAL A 94 1.09 12.45 1.97
N MET A 95 0.36 11.51 2.56
CA MET A 95 0.94 10.51 3.45
C MET A 95 1.83 9.52 2.70
N SER A 96 1.40 9.05 1.53
CA SER A 96 2.25 8.21 0.67
C SER A 96 3.53 8.93 0.25
N GLY A 97 3.44 10.22 -0.08
CA GLY A 97 4.58 11.06 -0.38
C GLY A 97 5.53 11.22 0.80
N VAL A 98 5.02 11.55 1.99
CA VAL A 98 5.82 11.70 3.22
C VAL A 98 6.54 10.40 3.57
N VAL A 99 5.82 9.27 3.56
CA VAL A 99 6.42 7.95 3.84
C VAL A 99 7.54 7.64 2.85
N THR A 100 7.26 7.78 1.56
CA THR A 100 8.23 7.48 0.50
C THR A 100 9.45 8.39 0.61
N PHE A 101 9.24 9.68 0.86
CA PHE A 101 10.30 10.66 1.05
C PHE A 101 11.19 10.28 2.23
N LEU A 102 10.61 10.03 3.41
CA LEU A 102 11.37 9.73 4.62
C LEU A 102 12.20 8.45 4.47
N VAL A 103 11.62 7.41 3.87
CA VAL A 103 12.34 6.14 3.66
C VAL A 103 13.48 6.31 2.64
N LEU A 104 13.20 6.87 1.47
CA LEU A 104 14.23 7.01 0.43
C LEU A 104 15.31 8.02 0.83
N TRP A 105 14.93 9.13 1.48
CA TRP A 105 15.87 10.13 1.97
C TRP A 105 16.80 9.53 3.03
N GLY A 106 16.27 8.71 3.94
CA GLY A 106 17.07 8.04 4.96
C GLY A 106 18.06 7.02 4.40
N VAL A 107 17.78 6.42 3.25
CA VAL A 107 18.63 5.38 2.63
C VAL A 107 19.61 5.95 1.61
N TYR A 108 19.16 6.86 0.75
CA TYR A 108 19.93 7.36 -0.40
C TYR A 108 20.34 8.83 -0.29
N GLY A 109 19.86 9.56 0.72
CA GLY A 109 20.09 10.99 0.86
C GLY A 109 19.20 11.84 -0.04
N LEU A 110 19.39 13.15 -0.02
CA LEU A 110 18.59 14.09 -0.82
C LEU A 110 19.19 14.24 -2.22
N SER A 111 18.37 14.01 -3.24
CA SER A 111 18.75 14.17 -4.65
C SER A 111 17.58 14.71 -5.48
N TRP A 112 17.88 15.31 -6.63
CA TRP A 112 16.84 15.79 -7.55
C TRP A 112 15.89 14.69 -8.04
N PRO A 113 16.36 13.48 -8.41
CA PRO A 113 15.48 12.40 -8.84
C PRO A 113 14.51 11.94 -7.75
N LEU A 114 14.91 12.00 -6.48
CA LEU A 114 14.08 11.56 -5.35
C LEU A 114 12.72 12.28 -5.32
N VAL A 115 12.69 13.59 -5.59
CA VAL A 115 11.45 14.37 -5.61
C VAL A 115 10.48 13.84 -6.67
N GLY A 116 10.99 13.47 -7.84
CA GLY A 116 10.20 12.86 -8.92
C GLY A 116 9.66 11.49 -8.53
N ILE A 117 10.48 10.66 -7.86
CA ILE A 117 10.07 9.34 -7.38
C ILE A 117 8.95 9.46 -6.34
N VAL A 118 9.11 10.36 -5.37
CA VAL A 118 8.11 10.61 -4.32
C VAL A 118 6.77 11.00 -4.93
N PHE A 119 6.78 11.95 -5.88
CA PHE A 119 5.57 12.37 -6.56
C PHE A 119 4.91 11.26 -7.37
N ALA A 120 5.71 10.45 -8.08
CA ALA A 120 5.20 9.33 -8.88
C ALA A 120 4.58 8.25 -7.98
N VAL A 121 5.22 7.91 -6.86
CA VAL A 121 4.73 6.94 -5.89
C VAL A 121 3.47 7.44 -5.20
N SER A 122 3.39 8.72 -4.83
CA SER A 122 2.18 9.26 -4.22
C SER A 122 1.02 9.32 -5.21
N ALA A 123 1.28 9.69 -6.46
CA ALA A 123 0.27 9.68 -7.52
C ALA A 123 -0.28 8.27 -7.77
N ILE A 124 0.59 7.27 -7.92
CA ILE A 124 0.13 5.89 -8.17
C ILE A 124 -0.62 5.33 -6.97
N ALA A 125 -0.17 5.61 -5.74
CA ALA A 125 -0.82 5.14 -4.52
C ALA A 125 -2.25 5.69 -4.43
N THR A 126 -2.44 6.98 -4.67
CA THR A 126 -3.76 7.62 -4.68
C THR A 126 -4.63 7.10 -5.82
N LEU A 127 -4.08 6.85 -7.01
CA LEU A 127 -4.85 6.27 -8.11
C LEU A 127 -5.33 4.85 -7.77
N LEU A 128 -4.44 4.00 -7.26
CA LEU A 128 -4.77 2.63 -6.87
C LEU A 128 -5.82 2.61 -5.74
N GLU A 129 -5.74 3.54 -4.79
CA GLU A 129 -6.72 3.74 -3.72
C GLU A 129 -8.08 4.22 -4.26
N ALA A 130 -8.08 5.15 -5.22
CA ALA A 130 -9.29 5.69 -5.84
C ALA A 130 -10.04 4.63 -6.68
N PHE A 131 -9.30 3.79 -7.41
CA PHE A 131 -9.87 2.71 -8.24
C PHE A 131 -10.09 1.39 -7.49
N SER A 132 -9.96 1.39 -6.17
CA SER A 132 -10.16 0.20 -5.34
C SER A 132 -11.60 -0.28 -5.33
N PHE A 133 -11.77 -1.59 -5.57
CA PHE A 133 -13.00 -2.33 -5.36
C PHE A 133 -12.74 -3.51 -4.42
N LEU A 134 -13.68 -3.80 -3.52
CA LEU A 134 -13.70 -5.04 -2.73
C LEU A 134 -12.44 -5.35 -1.88
N GLY A 135 -11.66 -4.35 -1.47
CA GLY A 135 -10.46 -4.54 -0.65
C GLY A 135 -9.19 -4.90 -1.44
N ILE A 136 -9.24 -4.76 -2.77
CA ILE A 136 -8.10 -5.00 -3.67
C ILE A 136 -6.98 -3.95 -3.47
N ASP A 137 -7.32 -2.74 -3.00
CA ASP A 137 -6.35 -1.73 -2.53
C ASP A 137 -5.31 -2.31 -1.57
N ASN A 138 -5.75 -3.13 -0.62
CA ASN A 138 -4.88 -3.75 0.38
C ASN A 138 -3.80 -4.66 -0.24
N LEU A 139 -3.97 -5.06 -1.51
CA LEU A 139 -2.96 -5.74 -2.32
C LEU A 139 -2.25 -4.78 -3.28
N THR A 140 -3.00 -3.98 -4.03
CA THR A 140 -2.46 -3.19 -5.14
C THR A 140 -1.67 -1.98 -4.68
N VAL A 141 -2.13 -1.24 -3.67
CA VAL A 141 -1.44 -0.07 -3.13
C VAL A 141 -0.04 -0.43 -2.61
N PRO A 142 0.13 -1.38 -1.68
CA PRO A 142 1.45 -1.72 -1.15
C PRO A 142 2.39 -2.27 -2.23
N LEU A 143 1.90 -3.16 -3.11
CA LEU A 143 2.71 -3.70 -4.20
C LEU A 143 3.08 -2.63 -5.23
N GLY A 144 2.10 -1.84 -5.68
CA GLY A 144 2.29 -0.80 -6.70
C GLY A 144 3.26 0.29 -6.24
N SER A 145 3.11 0.78 -5.00
CA SER A 145 4.03 1.78 -4.44
C SER A 145 5.45 1.23 -4.29
N ALA A 146 5.62 0.01 -3.78
CA ALA A 146 6.94 -0.60 -3.63
C ALA A 146 7.63 -0.86 -4.97
N MET A 147 6.90 -1.43 -5.94
CA MET A 147 7.44 -1.72 -7.27
C MET A 147 7.80 -0.44 -8.02
N LEU A 148 6.93 0.58 -7.99
CA LEU A 148 7.23 1.84 -8.66
C LEU A 148 8.43 2.54 -8.01
N ALA A 149 8.53 2.55 -6.68
CA ALA A 149 9.71 3.07 -5.99
C ALA A 149 10.98 2.32 -6.40
N PHE A 150 10.95 0.99 -6.40
CA PHE A 150 12.09 0.14 -6.78
C PHE A 150 12.57 0.43 -8.21
N TYR A 151 11.67 0.37 -9.19
CA TYR A 151 12.04 0.65 -10.58
C TYR A 151 12.54 2.08 -10.72
N SER A 152 11.82 3.07 -10.17
CA SER A 152 12.23 4.47 -10.36
C SER A 152 13.59 4.79 -9.71
N CYS A 153 13.93 4.13 -8.59
CA CYS A 153 15.27 4.23 -8.01
C CYS A 153 16.34 3.55 -8.90
N GLN A 154 16.04 2.40 -9.51
CA GLN A 154 17.00 1.69 -10.36
C GLN A 154 17.39 2.47 -11.63
N TRP A 155 16.48 3.29 -12.16
CA TRP A 155 16.69 4.07 -13.39
C TRP A 155 17.04 5.55 -13.12
N GLY A 156 16.73 6.07 -11.93
CA GLY A 156 16.79 7.49 -11.62
C GLY A 156 17.84 7.92 -10.60
N LEU A 157 18.35 7.01 -9.76
CA LEU A 157 19.42 7.27 -8.78
C LEU A 157 20.68 6.48 -9.15
#